data_AF-A0A1J3DX21-F1
#
_entry.id   AF-A0A1J3DX21-F1
#
_cell.length_a   1.000
_cell.length_b   1.000
_cell.length_c   1.000
_cell.angle_alpha   90.00
_cell.angle_beta   90.00
_cell.angle_gamma   90.00
#
_symmetry.space_group_name_H-M   'P 1'
#
loop_
_entity.id
_entity.type
_entity.pdbx_description
1 polymer ?
#
loop_
_entity_poly.entity_id
_entity_poly.type
_entity_poly.pdbx_seq_one_letter_code
_entity_poly.pdbx_strand_id
1 'polypeptide(L)'
;QVHAYSLRKGELNSFIINTLVAMYGKLGKLASSKILLGTFEGRDLVTWNTVLSSLCQNEQFLEALEYLREMMLKGVEPDGFT
;
A
#
# COMPACT_ATOMS: atom_id res chain seq x y z
N GLN A 1 -11.18 12.18 -12.24
CA GLN A 1 -12.41 12.66 -11.56
C GLN A 1 -13.03 11.62 -10.63
N VAL A 2 -13.15 10.35 -11.03
CA VAL A 2 -13.65 9.25 -10.14
C VAL A 2 -12.81 9.10 -8.86
N HIS A 3 -11.49 9.29 -8.96
CA HIS A 3 -10.56 9.16 -7.85
C HIS A 3 -10.84 10.07 -6.63
N ALA A 4 -11.26 11.31 -6.87
CA ALA A 4 -11.59 12.28 -5.83
C ALA A 4 -13.02 12.08 -5.29
N TYR A 5 -13.91 11.52 -6.10
CA TYR A 5 -15.30 11.23 -5.73
C TYR A 5 -15.40 10.04 -4.75
N SER A 6 -14.62 8.98 -4.98
CA SER A 6 -14.57 7.83 -4.06
C SER A 6 -13.96 8.18 -2.71
N LEU A 7 -12.92 9.04 -2.70
CA LEU A 7 -12.33 9.58 -1.46
C LEU A 7 -13.34 10.39 -0.64
N ARG A 8 -14.26 11.10 -1.33
CA ARG A 8 -15.27 11.97 -0.71
C ARG A 8 -16.47 11.22 -0.14
N LYS A 9 -16.71 9.97 -0.53
CA LYS A 9 -17.82 9.14 -0.04
C LYS A 9 -17.46 8.25 1.17
N GLY A 10 -16.20 8.21 1.60
CA GLY A 10 -15.80 7.60 2.87
C GLY A 10 -15.60 6.08 2.85
N GLU A 11 -15.77 5.41 1.70
CA GLU A 11 -15.44 3.98 1.58
C GLU A 11 -14.08 3.82 0.90
N LEU A 12 -13.02 3.99 1.70
CA LEU A 12 -11.72 3.46 1.31
C LEU A 12 -11.85 1.93 1.26
N ASN A 13 -11.70 1.35 0.07
CA ASN A 13 -11.62 -0.09 -0.12
C ASN A 13 -10.24 -0.46 -0.68
N SER A 14 -9.87 -1.73 -0.59
CA SER A 14 -8.52 -2.20 -0.97
C SER A 14 -8.16 -1.81 -2.41
N PHE A 15 -9.12 -1.82 -3.33
CA PHE A 15 -8.91 -1.40 -4.73
C PHE A 15 -8.45 0.07 -4.84
N ILE A 16 -9.13 0.99 -4.15
CA ILE A 16 -8.79 2.41 -4.16
C ILE A 16 -7.41 2.64 -3.52
N ILE A 17 -7.14 1.95 -2.42
CA ILE A 17 -5.86 2.05 -1.70
C ILE A 17 -4.71 1.56 -2.59
N ASN A 18 -4.86 0.39 -3.21
CA ASN A 18 -3.83 -0.20 -4.06
C ASN A 18 -3.55 0.70 -5.27
N THR A 19 -4.60 1.27 -5.87
CA THR A 19 -4.46 2.22 -6.99
C THR A 19 -3.69 3.49 -6.58
N LEU A 20 -3.99 4.05 -5.41
CA LEU A 20 -3.31 5.25 -4.90
C LEU A 20 -1.87 4.98 -4.53
N VAL A 21 -1.60 3.90 -3.80
CA VAL A 21 -0.25 3.51 -3.40
C VAL A 21 0.62 3.30 -4.65
N ALA A 22 0.11 2.58 -5.65
CA ALA A 22 0.83 2.37 -6.90
C ALA A 22 1.08 3.70 -7.66
N MET A 23 0.09 4.60 -7.69
CA MET A 23 0.23 5.89 -8.35
C MET A 23 1.23 6.80 -7.65
N TYR A 24 1.15 6.93 -6.32
CA TYR A 24 2.11 7.70 -5.54
C TYR A 24 3.50 7.09 -5.56
N GLY A 25 3.61 5.76 -5.56
CA GLY A 25 4.85 5.02 -5.73
C GLY A 25 5.57 5.36 -7.02
N LYS A 26 4.85 5.36 -8.15
CA LYS A 26 5.40 5.79 -9.46
C LYS A 26 5.87 7.25 -9.48
N LEU A 27 5.35 8.09 -8.60
CA LEU A 27 5.73 9.49 -8.47
C LEU A 27 6.78 9.75 -7.38
N GLY A 28 7.28 8.71 -6.70
CA GLY A 28 8.17 8.85 -5.55
C GLY A 28 7.52 9.50 -4.31
N LYS A 29 6.19 9.67 -4.31
CA LYS A 29 5.43 10.36 -3.25
C LYS A 29 4.98 9.42 -2.14
N LEU A 30 5.92 8.64 -1.62
CA LEU A 30 5.64 7.58 -0.64
C LEU A 30 5.07 8.08 0.68
N ALA A 31 5.36 9.32 1.10
CA ALA A 31 4.76 9.92 2.29
C ALA A 31 3.23 9.96 2.21
N SER A 32 2.67 10.25 1.03
CA SER A 32 1.22 10.22 0.81
C SER A 32 0.66 8.79 0.85
N SER A 33 1.39 7.80 0.30
CA SER A 33 1.03 6.39 0.40
C SER A 33 1.00 5.91 1.87
N LYS A 34 1.97 6.33 2.69
CA LYS A 34 2.09 5.95 4.10
C LYS A 34 0.89 6.46 4.92
N ILE A 35 0.49 7.72 4.72
CA ILE A 35 -0.70 8.28 5.40
C ILE A 35 -1.95 7.47 5.03
N LEU A 36 -2.11 7.16 3.74
CA LEU A 36 -3.26 6.42 3.24
C LEU A 36 -3.36 5.00 3.84
N LEU A 37 -2.24 4.30 3.93
CA LEU A 37 -2.15 2.97 4.55
C LEU A 37 -2.37 3.01 6.05
N GLY A 38 -1.88 4.05 6.73
CA GLY A 38 -2.12 4.27 8.16
C GLY A 38 -3.61 4.46 8.48
N THR A 39 -4.37 5.03 7.56
CA THR A 39 -5.82 5.22 7.70
C THR A 39 -6.67 4.03 7.25
N PHE A 40 -6.06 2.98 6.69
CA PHE A 40 -6.76 1.85 6.11
C PHE A 40 -6.41 0.52 6.80
N GLU A 41 -7.39 -0.03 7.52
CA GLU A 41 -7.26 -1.29 8.26
C GLU A 41 -7.57 -2.54 7.40
N GLY A 42 -8.31 -2.38 6.29
CA GLY A 42 -8.76 -3.48 5.41
C GLY A 42 -7.70 -4.04 4.46
N ARG A 43 -6.42 -4.08 4.87
CA ARG A 43 -5.30 -4.48 4.00
C ARG A 43 -5.39 -5.97 3.66
N ASP A 44 -5.57 -6.28 2.38
CA ASP A 44 -5.48 -7.65 1.85
C ASP A 44 -4.08 -7.95 1.28
N LEU A 45 -3.87 -9.18 0.83
CA LEU A 45 -2.60 -9.61 0.22
C LEU A 45 -2.17 -8.68 -0.94
N VAL A 46 -3.13 -8.23 -1.75
CA VAL A 46 -2.85 -7.32 -2.87
C VAL A 46 -2.36 -5.96 -2.36
N THR A 47 -2.92 -5.45 -1.26
CA THR A 47 -2.44 -4.23 -0.60
C THR A 47 -1.00 -4.40 -0.14
N TRP A 48 -0.66 -5.48 0.56
CA TRP A 48 0.71 -5.73 1.02
C TRP A 48 1.70 -5.79 -0.13
N ASN A 49 1.39 -6.56 -1.17
CA ASN A 49 2.26 -6.71 -2.34
C ASN A 49 2.45 -5.40 -3.10
N THR A 50 1.39 -4.60 -3.21
CA THR A 50 1.46 -3.28 -3.85
C THR A 50 2.38 -2.34 -3.09
N VAL A 51 2.31 -2.33 -1.75
CA VAL A 51 3.16 -1.49 -0.90
C VAL A 51 4.61 -1.94 -0.97
N LEU A 52 4.87 -3.24 -0.80
CA LEU A 52 6.21 -3.82 -0.88
C LEU A 52 6.85 -3.53 -2.24
N SER A 53 6.14 -3.80 -3.33
CA SER A 53 6.59 -3.49 -4.69
C SER A 53 6.91 -2.01 -4.86
N SER A 54 6.03 -1.13 -4.35
CA SER A 54 6.23 0.31 -4.43
C SER A 54 7.47 0.78 -3.65
N LEU A 55 7.76 0.18 -2.50
CA LEU A 55 8.93 0.52 -1.68
C LEU A 55 10.22 0.03 -2.33
N CYS A 56 10.24 -1.22 -2.82
CA CYS A 56 11.38 -1.78 -3.55
C CYS A 56 11.72 -0.99 -4.81
N GLN A 57 10.71 -0.57 -5.59
CA GLN A 57 10.92 0.26 -6.79
C GLN A 57 11.48 1.66 -6.50
N ASN A 58 11.33 2.15 -5.26
CA ASN A 58 11.84 3.44 -4.81
C ASN A 58 13.06 3.30 -3.87
N GLU A 59 13.70 2.12 -3.86
CA GLU A 59 14.91 1.84 -3.08
C GLU A 59 14.74 2.01 -1.55
N GLN A 60 13.50 1.97 -1.06
CA GLN A 60 13.16 2.07 0.37
C GLN A 60 13.18 0.67 1.03
N PHE A 61 14.31 -0.01 0.96
CA PHE A 61 14.41 -1.43 1.36
C PHE A 61 14.19 -1.67 2.85
N LEU A 62 14.65 -0.75 3.71
CA LEU A 62 14.44 -0.86 5.15
C LEU A 62 12.96 -0.82 5.50
N GLU A 63 12.21 0.12 4.91
CA GLU A 63 10.76 0.17 5.12
C GLU A 63 10.03 -0.99 4.46
N ALA A 64 10.51 -1.50 3.32
CA ALA A 64 9.94 -2.71 2.74
C ALA A 64 10.03 -3.89 3.73
N LEU A 65 11.17 -4.04 4.42
CA LEU A 65 11.33 -5.08 5.45
C LEU A 65 10.42 -4.85 6.67
N GLU A 66 10.19 -3.60 7.09
CA GLU A 66 9.25 -3.29 8.17
C GLU A 66 7.81 -3.68 7.80
N TYR A 67 7.37 -3.36 6.58
CA TYR A 67 6.05 -3.74 6.09
C TYR A 67 5.91 -5.26 5.91
N LEU A 68 6.96 -5.93 5.42
CA LEU A 68 6.99 -7.40 5.32
C LEU A 68 6.86 -8.04 6.71
N ARG A 69 7.54 -7.48 7.72
CA ARG A 69 7.42 -7.94 9.10
C ARG A 69 6.00 -7.70 9.64
N GLU A 70 5.39 -6.55 9.39
CA GLU A 70 3.99 -6.27 9.81
C GLU A 70 3.01 -7.26 9.16
N MET A 71 3.18 -7.54 7.86
CA MET A 71 2.39 -8.51 7.11
C MET A 71 2.44 -9.91 7.75
N MET A 72 3.64 -10.41 8.04
CA MET A 72 3.84 -11.71 8.70
C MET A 72 3.27 -11.74 10.12
N LEU A 73 3.42 -10.66 10.90
CA LEU A 73 2.84 -10.56 12.25
C LEU A 73 1.31 -10.58 12.24
N LYS A 74 0.69 -10.16 11.14
CA LYS A 74 -0.76 -10.24 10.91
C LYS A 74 -1.21 -11.59 10.34
N GLY A 75 -0.31 -12.56 10.21
CA GLY A 75 -0.61 -13.90 9.70
C GLY A 75 -0.86 -13.95 8.19
N VAL A 76 -0.47 -12.91 7.45
CA VAL A 76 -0.53 -12.91 5.99
C VAL A 76 0.81 -13.44 5.48
N GLU A 77 0.79 -14.58 4.79
CA GLU A 77 2.00 -15.13 4.17
C GLU A 77 2.36 -14.33 2.91
N PRO A 78 3.64 -13.94 2.75
CA PRO A 78 4.12 -13.41 1.49
C PRO A 78 3.90 -14.45 0.39
N ASP A 79 3.20 -14.09 -0.69
CA ASP A 79 3.34 -14.89 -1.89
C ASP A 79 4.78 -14.67 -2.40
N GLY A 80 5.43 -15.72 -2.88
CA GLY A 80 6.85 -15.65 -3.30
C GLY A 80 7.10 -14.78 -4.53
N PHE A 81 6.25 -13.79 -4.81
CA PHE A 81 6.21 -12.93 -5.99
C PHE A 81 6.63 -11.47 -5.72
N THR A 82 7.16 -11.16 -4.53
CA THR A 82 7.99 -9.96 -4.31
C THR A 82 9.47 -10.26 -4.47
#